data_AF-A0A835LK12-F1
#
_entry.id   AF-A0A835LK12-F1
#
_cell.length_a   1.000
_cell.length_b   1.000
_cell.length_c   1.000
_cell.angle_alpha   90.00
_cell.angle_beta   90.00
_cell.angle_gamma   90.00
#
_symmetry.space_group_name_H-M   'P 1'
#
loop_
_entity.id
_entity.type
_entity.pdbx_description
1 polymer ?
#
loop_
_entity_poly.entity_id
_entity_poly.type
_entity_poly.pdbx_seq_one_letter_code
_entity_poly.pdbx_strand_id
1 'polypeptide(L)'
;MLPKNLSKMRKLRKLVIGSDNYIEISIEDPWLTHMPLGIGELTCLKQLSTFVVSQLSDSAGIQELEKLDHLEGELTINGIQNVLDPRDAYKANLRSKESLLKLHLRWPVGGSDVGIECNNSKEVLEALQPHSNVKQLRIYGYPGVMLPGWVGSSTALPKLTYLGLYNMPNVEGWSSECLLLPSCLRGLYLYNCPKLKLPASLPSSITALSVGKGNDPSLESVENLHNLSDLRITGFDEVETLPEAPLRNLTRLQVLQIYDCDKLKRLPTDLENLSTVTRLYIFNCGGLESLTEGLRNLTSLKALVVDDCQSLKSLSESSLQHLTALGKLEILNCPELEVMSVDFQHLISLEELELGWLPQLTSLPEEIKHARRLQTLDIRVCRNLRNLPEWLLELPALTSLRVLQCHPELHRRCEDWNRIPLLRVENRVEL
;
A
#
# COMPACT_ATOMS: atom_id res chain seq x y z
N MET A 1 3.23 26.98 -3.00
CA MET A 1 2.23 28.08 -2.89
C MET A 1 1.73 28.49 -4.27
N LEU A 2 0.41 28.65 -4.45
CA LEU A 2 -0.18 29.10 -5.72
C LEU A 2 -0.18 30.64 -5.84
N PRO A 3 -0.26 31.21 -7.05
CA PRO A 3 -0.30 32.66 -7.24
C PRO A 3 -1.53 33.32 -6.59
N LYS A 4 -1.35 34.39 -5.80
CA LYS A 4 -2.46 35.12 -5.14
C LYS A 4 -3.51 35.69 -6.11
N ASN A 5 -3.13 35.92 -7.37
CA ASN A 5 -4.01 36.47 -8.42
C ASN A 5 -4.68 35.37 -9.29
N LEU A 6 -4.64 34.10 -8.86
CA LEU A 6 -5.18 32.98 -9.63
C LEU A 6 -6.66 33.19 -10.03
N SER A 7 -7.45 33.83 -9.16
CA SER A 7 -8.85 34.18 -9.40
C SER A 7 -9.09 35.06 -10.64
N LYS A 8 -8.06 35.75 -11.16
CA LYS A 8 -8.14 36.53 -12.40
C LYS A 8 -8.13 35.65 -13.65
N MET A 9 -7.71 34.39 -13.55
CA MET A 9 -7.58 33.47 -14.68
C MET A 9 -8.91 32.79 -15.03
N ARG A 10 -9.99 33.55 -15.26
CA ARG A 10 -11.36 33.02 -15.45
C ARG A 10 -11.55 32.02 -16.60
N LYS A 11 -10.62 31.96 -17.55
CA LYS A 11 -10.62 30.99 -18.66
C LYS A 11 -9.84 29.70 -18.34
N LEU A 12 -9.24 29.60 -17.15
CA LEU A 12 -8.47 28.43 -16.74
C LEU A 12 -9.40 27.22 -16.70
N ARG A 13 -9.02 26.16 -17.40
CA ARG A 13 -9.79 24.91 -17.48
C ARG A 13 -9.16 23.76 -16.71
N LYS A 14 -7.86 23.86 -16.42
CA LYS A 14 -7.10 22.79 -15.81
C LYS A 14 -6.09 23.40 -14.83
N LEU A 15 -6.16 22.94 -13.60
CA LEU A 15 -5.21 23.20 -12.53
C LEU A 15 -4.87 21.85 -11.90
N VAL A 16 -3.74 21.28 -12.31
CA VAL A 16 -3.22 20.05 -11.71
C VAL A 16 -2.12 20.46 -10.75
N ILE A 17 -2.37 20.19 -9.48
CA ILE A 17 -1.44 20.32 -8.38
C ILE A 17 -1.00 18.90 -8.09
N GLY A 18 0.31 18.65 -8.20
CA GLY A 18 0.86 17.32 -8.03
C GLY A 18 0.36 16.69 -6.73
N SER A 19 -0.05 15.44 -6.83
CA SER A 19 0.02 14.45 -5.77
C SER A 19 0.50 13.22 -6.51
N ASP A 20 1.76 12.86 -6.33
CA ASP A 20 2.34 11.74 -7.05
C ASP A 20 1.50 10.46 -6.85
N ASN A 21 1.51 9.62 -7.88
CA ASN A 21 0.81 8.33 -7.97
C ASN A 21 1.31 7.26 -6.98
N TYR A 22 1.80 7.63 -5.79
CA TYR A 22 2.29 6.67 -4.81
C TYR A 22 1.13 5.96 -4.12
N ILE A 23 0.89 4.74 -4.61
CA ILE A 23 0.32 3.64 -3.83
C ILE A 23 1.39 3.28 -2.79
N GLU A 24 1.45 4.00 -1.67
CA GLU A 24 2.00 3.58 -0.37
C GLU A 24 2.26 4.83 0.50
N ILE A 25 1.45 4.97 1.55
CA ILE A 25 1.74 5.46 2.92
C ILE A 25 2.51 6.79 3.12
N SER A 26 2.98 7.49 2.08
CA SER A 26 3.54 8.85 2.23
C SER A 26 2.40 9.86 2.36
N ILE A 27 2.21 10.37 3.59
CA ILE A 27 1.07 11.18 4.01
C ILE A 27 1.35 12.69 3.90
N GLU A 28 2.52 13.09 3.45
CA GLU A 28 2.85 14.50 3.29
C GLU A 28 3.11 14.80 1.82
N ASP A 29 2.20 15.55 1.21
CA ASP A 29 2.48 16.27 -0.02
C ASP A 29 3.12 17.61 0.39
N PRO A 30 4.46 17.77 0.35
CA PRO A 30 5.13 18.79 1.17
C PRO A 30 4.97 20.25 0.70
N TRP A 31 4.21 20.52 -0.38
CA TRP A 31 4.39 21.78 -1.14
C TRP A 31 3.17 22.73 -1.15
N LEU A 32 1.95 22.26 -0.84
CA LEU A 32 0.76 23.11 -0.83
C LEU A 32 0.03 23.10 0.51
N THR A 33 0.14 24.22 1.23
CA THR A 33 -0.46 24.39 2.57
C THR A 33 -1.86 24.98 2.56
N HIS A 34 -2.27 25.65 1.47
CA HIS A 34 -3.59 26.26 1.33
C HIS A 34 -3.92 26.63 -0.12
N MET A 35 -5.21 26.81 -0.40
CA MET A 35 -5.71 27.34 -1.68
C MET A 35 -5.82 28.87 -1.62
N PRO A 36 -5.50 29.62 -2.70
CA PRO A 36 -5.66 31.07 -2.73
C PRO A 36 -7.15 31.45 -2.80
N LEU A 37 -7.53 32.54 -2.12
CA LEU A 37 -8.89 33.09 -2.17
C LEU A 37 -9.38 33.36 -3.60
N GLY A 38 -10.67 33.11 -3.83
CA GLY A 38 -11.34 33.36 -5.09
C GLY A 38 -11.11 32.30 -6.16
N ILE A 39 -10.61 31.11 -5.79
CA ILE A 39 -10.57 29.95 -6.69
C ILE A 39 -11.98 29.53 -7.11
N GLY A 40 -12.99 29.74 -6.27
CA GLY A 40 -14.39 29.47 -6.59
C GLY A 40 -14.95 30.31 -7.74
N GLU A 41 -14.26 31.38 -8.13
CA GLU A 41 -14.63 32.22 -9.28
C GLU A 41 -14.13 31.65 -10.62
N LEU A 42 -13.34 30.57 -10.58
CA LEU A 42 -12.85 29.86 -11.77
C LEU A 42 -13.90 28.87 -12.30
N THR A 43 -15.11 29.32 -12.60
CA THR A 43 -16.23 28.44 -13.00
C THR A 43 -16.01 27.69 -14.32
N CYS A 44 -15.04 28.10 -15.14
CA CYS A 44 -14.61 27.35 -16.33
C CYS A 44 -13.65 26.18 -16.03
N LEU A 45 -13.22 26.03 -14.77
CA LEU A 45 -12.29 25.01 -14.33
C LEU A 45 -12.96 23.64 -14.42
N LYS A 46 -12.35 22.76 -15.21
CA LYS A 46 -12.77 21.37 -15.39
C LYS A 46 -11.94 20.42 -14.55
N GLN A 47 -10.64 20.64 -14.44
CA GLN A 47 -9.75 19.75 -13.71
C GLN A 47 -9.11 20.49 -12.55
N LEU A 48 -9.37 20.00 -11.34
CA LEU A 48 -8.72 20.43 -10.10
C LEU A 48 -8.34 19.18 -9.31
N SER A 49 -7.07 18.79 -9.33
CA SER A 49 -6.64 17.54 -8.69
C SER A 49 -6.64 17.61 -7.17
N THR A 50 -6.32 18.78 -6.60
CA THR A 50 -6.15 18.96 -5.15
C THR A 50 -6.76 20.28 -4.68
N PHE A 51 -7.51 20.23 -3.59
CA PHE A 51 -8.01 21.38 -2.84
C PHE A 51 -7.59 21.26 -1.38
N VAL A 52 -6.89 22.26 -0.84
CA VAL A 52 -6.38 22.26 0.54
C VAL A 52 -7.16 23.27 1.37
N VAL A 53 -7.95 22.77 2.32
CA VAL A 53 -8.68 23.60 3.30
C VAL A 53 -7.72 24.02 4.41
N SER A 54 -7.67 25.32 4.70
CA SER A 54 -6.80 25.90 5.72
C SER A 54 -7.56 26.94 6.55
N GLN A 55 -7.03 27.26 7.72
CA GLN A 55 -7.53 28.33 8.61
C GLN A 55 -6.79 29.66 8.40
N LEU A 56 -5.89 29.74 7.41
CA LEU A 56 -5.19 30.98 7.08
C LEU A 56 -6.19 32.03 6.56
N SER A 57 -6.03 33.27 6.99
CA SER A 57 -6.95 34.37 6.65
C SER A 57 -6.98 34.70 5.16
N ASP A 58 -5.91 34.41 4.41
CA ASP A 58 -5.83 34.57 2.96
C ASP A 58 -6.03 33.26 2.18
N SER A 59 -6.63 32.25 2.82
CA SER A 59 -6.94 30.96 2.20
C SER A 59 -8.41 30.76 1.86
N ALA A 60 -8.67 30.04 0.77
CA ALA A 60 -10.01 29.63 0.38
C ALA A 60 -10.57 28.57 1.35
N GLY A 61 -11.75 28.85 1.89
CA GLY A 61 -12.54 27.86 2.60
C GLY A 61 -13.17 26.85 1.65
N ILE A 62 -13.62 25.71 2.18
CA ILE A 62 -14.17 24.61 1.38
C ILE A 62 -15.41 25.00 0.56
N GLN A 63 -16.17 26.01 1.02
CA GLN A 63 -17.30 26.59 0.30
C GLN A 63 -16.93 27.19 -1.06
N GLU A 64 -15.65 27.49 -1.32
CA GLU A 64 -15.23 27.95 -2.66
C GLU A 64 -15.39 26.86 -3.74
N LEU A 65 -15.59 25.59 -3.35
CA LEU A 65 -15.95 24.53 -4.30
C LEU A 65 -17.39 24.64 -4.81
N GLU A 66 -18.26 25.44 -4.18
CA GLU A 66 -19.70 25.53 -4.46
C GLU A 66 -20.00 25.69 -5.95
N LYS A 67 -19.38 26.68 -6.61
CA LYS A 67 -19.65 27.05 -8.01
C LYS A 67 -18.85 26.26 -9.04
N LEU A 68 -18.00 25.33 -8.61
CA LEU A 68 -17.12 24.56 -9.49
C LEU A 68 -17.81 23.27 -9.95
N ASP A 69 -19.00 23.38 -10.56
CA ASP A 69 -19.84 22.23 -10.92
C ASP A 69 -19.29 21.40 -12.09
N HIS A 70 -18.46 22.01 -12.94
CA HIS A 70 -17.86 21.37 -14.11
C HIS A 70 -16.60 20.57 -13.80
N LEU A 71 -16.26 20.38 -12.52
CA LEU A 71 -15.12 19.55 -12.12
C LEU A 71 -15.31 18.10 -12.58
N GLU A 72 -14.32 17.59 -13.29
CA GLU A 72 -14.29 16.28 -13.91
C GLU A 72 -13.07 15.47 -13.45
N GLY A 73 -13.19 14.15 -13.51
CA GLY A 73 -12.08 13.25 -13.22
C GLY A 73 -11.89 13.03 -11.72
N GLU A 74 -10.83 13.61 -11.15
CA GLU A 74 -10.37 13.35 -9.79
C GLU A 74 -10.22 14.63 -8.98
N LEU A 75 -10.67 14.58 -7.72
CA LEU A 75 -10.51 15.65 -6.74
C LEU A 75 -10.05 15.04 -5.41
N THR A 76 -8.97 15.58 -4.86
CA THR A 76 -8.50 15.31 -3.50
C THR A 76 -8.75 16.54 -2.64
N ILE A 77 -9.45 16.38 -1.52
CA ILE A 77 -9.67 17.44 -0.53
C ILE A 77 -8.83 17.12 0.70
N ASN A 78 -7.81 17.94 0.93
CA ASN A 78 -6.94 17.88 2.10
C ASN A 78 -7.39 18.90 3.15
N GLY A 79 -6.98 18.68 4.39
CA GLY A 79 -7.17 19.68 5.44
C GLY A 79 -8.60 19.71 5.99
N ILE A 80 -9.37 18.62 5.87
CA ILE A 80 -10.80 18.61 6.24
C ILE A 80 -11.02 18.88 7.73
N GLN A 81 -10.04 18.60 8.60
CA GLN A 81 -10.06 18.98 10.02
C GLN A 81 -10.25 20.49 10.23
N ASN A 82 -9.93 21.30 9.22
CA ASN A 82 -10.09 22.74 9.26
C ASN A 82 -11.53 23.18 8.93
N VAL A 83 -12.48 22.27 8.68
CA VAL A 83 -13.89 22.65 8.49
C VAL A 83 -14.60 22.67 9.83
N LEU A 84 -14.76 23.86 10.41
CA LEU A 84 -15.34 24.03 11.76
C LEU A 84 -16.88 23.93 11.77
N ASP A 85 -17.52 24.35 10.67
CA ASP A 85 -18.97 24.34 10.50
C ASP A 85 -19.38 23.37 9.38
N PRO A 86 -20.15 22.30 9.68
CA PRO A 86 -20.67 21.38 8.67
C PRO A 86 -21.44 22.05 7.53
N ARG A 87 -22.04 23.22 7.77
CA ARG A 87 -22.75 23.99 6.74
C ARG A 87 -21.81 24.47 5.64
N ASP A 88 -20.54 24.71 5.93
CA ASP A 88 -19.56 25.11 4.91
C ASP A 88 -19.13 23.91 4.06
N ALA A 89 -18.98 22.71 4.66
CA ALA A 89 -18.82 21.47 3.91
C ALA A 89 -20.01 21.21 2.99
N TYR A 90 -21.24 21.48 3.45
CA TYR A 90 -22.44 21.33 2.62
C TYR A 90 -22.41 22.27 1.39
N LYS A 91 -21.97 23.52 1.56
CA LYS A 91 -21.82 24.49 0.46
C LYS A 91 -20.82 24.03 -0.60
N ALA A 92 -19.83 23.21 -0.26
CA ALA A 92 -18.91 22.64 -1.25
C ALA A 92 -19.64 21.87 -2.37
N ASN A 93 -20.88 21.42 -2.10
CA ASN A 93 -21.81 20.87 -3.06
C ASN A 93 -21.17 19.77 -3.93
N LEU A 94 -20.60 18.74 -3.29
CA LEU A 94 -20.01 17.63 -4.03
C LEU A 94 -21.07 16.78 -4.76
N ARG A 95 -22.33 16.90 -4.36
CA ARG A 95 -23.47 16.25 -5.02
C ARG A 95 -23.79 16.84 -6.39
N SER A 96 -23.50 18.11 -6.69
CA SER A 96 -23.75 18.67 -8.03
C SER A 96 -22.65 18.35 -9.05
N LYS A 97 -21.50 17.83 -8.61
CA LYS A 97 -20.31 17.59 -9.44
C LYS A 97 -20.42 16.28 -10.19
N GLU A 98 -21.34 16.22 -11.16
CA GLU A 98 -21.73 14.99 -11.87
C GLU A 98 -20.60 14.33 -12.66
N SER A 99 -19.62 15.13 -13.11
CA SER A 99 -18.48 14.68 -13.92
C SER A 99 -17.32 14.13 -13.08
N LEU A 100 -17.41 14.24 -11.75
CA LEU A 100 -16.38 13.71 -10.85
C LEU A 100 -16.51 12.19 -10.74
N LEU A 101 -15.39 11.49 -10.96
CA LEU A 101 -15.33 10.03 -10.96
C LEU A 101 -14.52 9.47 -9.78
N LYS A 102 -13.56 10.24 -9.26
CA LYS A 102 -12.73 9.87 -8.13
C LYS A 102 -12.73 10.97 -7.09
N LEU A 103 -12.92 10.60 -5.83
CA LEU A 103 -12.87 11.52 -4.70
C LEU A 103 -11.97 10.97 -3.61
N HIS A 104 -11.03 11.78 -3.15
CA HIS A 104 -10.23 11.50 -1.97
C HIS A 104 -10.49 12.56 -0.89
N LEU A 105 -10.82 12.12 0.32
CA LEU A 105 -11.08 12.99 1.48
C LEU A 105 -10.01 12.72 2.54
N ARG A 106 -9.24 13.73 2.92
CA ARG A 106 -8.04 13.59 3.77
C ARG A 106 -8.10 14.48 5.00
N TRP A 107 -8.18 13.83 6.16
CA TRP A 107 -7.84 14.37 7.47
C TRP A 107 -6.33 14.19 7.73
N PRO A 108 -5.74 14.93 8.68
CA PRO A 108 -4.35 14.76 9.03
C PRO A 108 -4.22 13.43 9.78
N VAL A 109 -3.22 12.64 9.44
CA VAL A 109 -2.94 11.40 10.17
C VAL A 109 -2.11 11.80 11.38
N GLY A 110 -2.78 12.02 12.52
CA GLY A 110 -2.09 12.10 13.80
C GLY A 110 -1.58 10.72 14.17
N GLY A 111 -0.30 10.60 14.50
CA GLY A 111 0.18 9.47 15.31
C GLY A 111 -0.73 9.34 16.55
N SER A 112 -0.88 8.11 17.02
CA SER A 112 -1.87 7.62 17.99
C SER A 112 -2.09 8.38 19.31
N ASP A 113 -1.46 9.54 19.53
CA ASP A 113 -1.48 10.32 20.77
C ASP A 113 -2.00 11.77 20.64
N VAL A 114 -2.36 12.26 19.44
CA VAL A 114 -2.99 13.58 19.33
C VAL A 114 -4.49 13.40 19.25
N GLY A 115 -5.16 13.50 20.40
CA GLY A 115 -6.61 13.59 20.49
C GLY A 115 -7.14 14.83 19.77
N ILE A 116 -7.26 14.77 18.44
CA ILE A 116 -8.01 15.75 17.67
C ILE A 116 -9.47 15.56 18.10
N GLU A 117 -9.92 16.44 19.00
CA GLU A 117 -11.30 16.45 19.48
C GLU A 117 -12.26 16.53 18.29
N CYS A 118 -13.10 15.50 18.19
CA CYS A 118 -13.98 15.19 17.06
C CYS A 118 -15.26 16.04 17.03
N ASN A 119 -15.19 17.33 17.35
CA ASN A 119 -16.41 18.14 17.30
C ASN A 119 -16.81 18.31 15.82
N ASN A 120 -17.95 17.74 15.45
CA ASN A 120 -18.60 17.82 14.13
C ASN A 120 -18.00 17.00 12.97
N SER A 121 -16.99 16.16 13.18
CA SER A 121 -16.33 15.43 12.06
C SER A 121 -17.28 14.53 11.27
N LYS A 122 -18.25 13.89 11.96
CA LYS A 122 -19.26 13.05 11.32
C LYS A 122 -20.18 13.89 10.44
N GLU A 123 -20.66 15.02 10.96
CA GLU A 123 -21.53 15.96 10.26
C GLU A 123 -20.84 16.58 9.05
N VAL A 124 -19.55 16.90 9.18
CA VAL A 124 -18.71 17.34 8.05
C VAL A 124 -18.63 16.26 6.97
N LEU A 125 -18.29 15.02 7.33
CA LEU A 125 -18.21 13.94 6.33
C LEU A 125 -19.60 13.60 5.74
N GLU A 126 -20.67 13.67 6.52
CA GLU A 126 -22.06 13.53 6.04
C GLU A 126 -22.38 14.60 5.00
N ALA A 127 -21.99 15.86 5.24
CA ALA A 127 -22.18 16.97 4.32
C ALA A 127 -21.34 16.86 3.03
N LEU A 128 -20.24 16.11 3.06
CA LEU A 128 -19.34 15.86 1.93
C LEU A 128 -19.75 14.67 1.05
N GLN A 129 -21.00 14.22 1.12
CA GLN A 129 -21.49 13.18 0.21
C GLN A 129 -21.28 13.60 -1.26
N PRO A 130 -20.59 12.80 -2.08
CA PRO A 130 -20.40 13.10 -3.48
C PRO A 130 -21.61 12.74 -4.34
N HIS A 131 -21.56 13.15 -5.61
CA HIS A 131 -22.50 12.68 -6.62
C HIS A 131 -22.41 11.16 -6.81
N SER A 132 -23.53 10.53 -7.18
CA SER A 132 -23.69 9.08 -7.35
C SER A 132 -22.86 8.48 -8.50
N ASN A 133 -22.23 9.33 -9.32
CA ASN A 133 -21.34 8.91 -10.42
C ASN A 133 -19.93 8.52 -9.97
N VAL A 134 -19.54 8.82 -8.73
CA VAL A 134 -18.21 8.48 -8.21
C VAL A 134 -17.99 6.97 -8.28
N LYS A 135 -16.88 6.58 -8.90
CA LYS A 135 -16.43 5.20 -9.09
C LYS A 135 -15.35 4.79 -8.10
N GLN A 136 -14.61 5.75 -7.56
CA GLN A 136 -13.54 5.52 -6.60
C GLN A 136 -13.64 6.53 -5.46
N LEU A 137 -13.72 6.03 -4.24
CA LEU A 137 -13.72 6.82 -3.02
C LEU A 137 -12.57 6.38 -2.14
N ARG A 138 -11.76 7.32 -1.67
CA ARG A 138 -10.82 7.07 -0.58
C ARG A 138 -11.00 8.08 0.54
N ILE A 139 -11.01 7.61 1.76
CA ILE A 139 -11.11 8.45 2.95
C ILE A 139 -9.92 8.11 3.85
N TYR A 140 -9.21 9.13 4.30
CA TYR A 140 -7.99 9.00 5.10
C TYR A 140 -8.14 9.77 6.41
N GLY A 141 -7.72 9.16 7.51
CA GLY A 141 -7.56 9.86 8.80
C GLY A 141 -8.87 10.26 9.47
N TYR A 142 -10.03 9.77 9.00
CA TYR A 142 -11.33 10.19 9.53
C TYR A 142 -11.40 9.88 11.04
N PRO A 143 -11.57 10.89 11.91
CA PRO A 143 -11.39 10.71 13.35
C PRO A 143 -12.67 10.27 14.07
N GLY A 144 -13.82 10.31 13.38
CA GLY A 144 -15.12 9.97 13.97
C GLY A 144 -15.30 8.47 14.26
N VAL A 145 -16.30 8.15 15.08
CA VAL A 145 -16.57 6.78 15.55
C VAL A 145 -17.42 5.97 14.56
N MET A 146 -18.31 6.63 13.82
CA MET A 146 -19.21 5.98 12.86
C MET A 146 -19.07 6.62 11.48
N LEU A 147 -19.09 5.79 10.44
CA LEU A 147 -19.15 6.27 9.05
C LEU A 147 -20.55 6.84 8.73
N PRO A 148 -20.63 7.91 7.92
CA PRO A 148 -21.88 8.44 7.38
C PRO A 148 -22.71 7.45 6.55
N GLY A 149 -24.01 7.74 6.45
CA GLY A 149 -25.01 6.88 5.79
C GLY A 149 -24.72 6.54 4.33
N TRP A 150 -23.95 7.40 3.66
CA TRP A 150 -23.63 7.30 2.25
C TRP A 150 -22.36 6.50 1.96
N VAL A 151 -21.47 6.30 2.95
CA VAL A 151 -20.19 5.60 2.74
C VAL A 151 -20.44 4.11 2.60
N GLY A 152 -20.13 3.58 1.41
CA GLY A 152 -20.37 2.16 1.09
C GLY A 152 -21.84 1.83 0.83
N SER A 153 -22.75 2.80 0.78
CA SER A 153 -24.16 2.54 0.47
C SER A 153 -24.40 2.38 -1.03
N SER A 154 -25.03 1.28 -1.41
CA SER A 154 -25.49 1.01 -2.79
C SER A 154 -26.52 2.02 -3.30
N THR A 155 -27.30 2.65 -2.43
CA THR A 155 -28.29 3.68 -2.84
C THR A 155 -27.63 5.03 -3.06
N ALA A 156 -26.64 5.38 -2.22
CA ALA A 156 -25.93 6.65 -2.33
C ALA A 156 -24.89 6.64 -3.45
N LEU A 157 -24.12 5.55 -3.57
CA LEU A 157 -22.99 5.41 -4.49
C LEU A 157 -23.10 4.13 -5.34
N PRO A 158 -24.14 4.00 -6.19
CA PRO A 158 -24.42 2.77 -6.95
C PRO A 158 -23.33 2.41 -7.97
N LYS A 159 -22.50 3.37 -8.40
CA LYS A 159 -21.43 3.18 -9.40
C LYS A 159 -20.04 2.97 -8.77
N LEU A 160 -19.95 2.88 -7.45
CA LEU A 160 -18.69 2.76 -6.75
C LEU A 160 -18.05 1.39 -6.97
N THR A 161 -16.90 1.40 -7.63
CA THR A 161 -16.09 0.22 -7.93
C THR A 161 -14.93 0.02 -6.97
N TYR A 162 -14.51 1.08 -6.26
CA TYR A 162 -13.41 1.03 -5.30
C TYR A 162 -13.70 1.89 -4.08
N LEU A 163 -13.60 1.29 -2.90
CA LEU A 163 -13.69 1.96 -1.60
C LEU A 163 -12.42 1.71 -0.81
N GLY A 164 -11.71 2.78 -0.43
CA GLY A 164 -10.54 2.71 0.44
C GLY A 164 -10.72 3.52 1.71
N LEU A 165 -10.53 2.91 2.86
CA LEU A 165 -10.58 3.54 4.18
C LEU A 165 -9.22 3.34 4.85
N TYR A 166 -8.56 4.44 5.21
CA TYR A 166 -7.17 4.43 5.67
C TYR A 166 -7.01 5.21 6.97
N ASN A 167 -6.26 4.65 7.93
CA ASN A 167 -5.90 5.28 9.19
C ASN A 167 -7.13 5.83 9.93
N MET A 168 -8.09 4.96 10.23
CA MET A 168 -9.31 5.29 10.96
C MET A 168 -9.34 4.56 12.32
N PRO A 169 -8.54 5.01 13.30
CA PRO A 169 -8.34 4.28 14.56
C PRO A 169 -9.61 4.20 15.41
N ASN A 170 -10.52 5.16 15.27
CA ASN A 170 -11.71 5.29 16.10
C ASN A 170 -12.97 4.70 15.48
N VAL A 171 -12.96 4.36 14.18
CA VAL A 171 -14.18 3.92 13.47
C VAL A 171 -14.57 2.51 13.90
N GLU A 172 -15.71 2.40 14.58
CA GLU A 172 -16.23 1.15 15.14
C GLU A 172 -17.23 0.45 14.20
N GLY A 173 -17.83 1.18 13.26
CA GLY A 173 -18.80 0.57 12.37
C GLY A 173 -19.32 1.43 11.23
N TRP A 174 -20.09 0.76 10.39
CA TRP A 174 -20.91 1.35 9.33
C TRP A 174 -22.17 1.97 9.90
N SER A 175 -22.77 2.92 9.20
CA SER A 175 -24.00 3.61 9.65
C SER A 175 -25.22 2.70 9.86
N SER A 176 -25.23 1.50 9.27
CA SER A 176 -26.35 0.55 9.32
C SER A 176 -25.84 -0.88 9.44
N GLU A 177 -26.50 -1.68 10.28
CA GLU A 177 -26.26 -3.12 10.41
C GLU A 177 -26.60 -3.90 9.13
N CYS A 178 -27.55 -3.39 8.31
CA CYS A 178 -27.96 -3.97 7.03
C CYS A 178 -27.30 -3.27 5.84
N LEU A 179 -26.05 -2.83 5.97
CA LEU A 179 -25.35 -2.16 4.88
C LEU A 179 -25.29 -3.04 3.63
N LEU A 180 -25.85 -2.53 2.54
CA LEU A 180 -25.74 -3.14 1.22
C LEU A 180 -24.66 -2.41 0.42
N LEU A 181 -23.49 -3.05 0.30
CA LEU A 181 -22.42 -2.59 -0.58
C LEU A 181 -22.88 -2.62 -2.05
N PRO A 182 -22.40 -1.69 -2.91
CA PRO A 182 -22.72 -1.69 -4.33
C PRO A 182 -22.33 -3.00 -5.02
N SER A 183 -23.21 -3.56 -5.84
CA SER A 183 -22.94 -4.81 -6.57
C SER A 183 -21.82 -4.70 -7.61
N CYS A 184 -21.42 -3.48 -7.99
CA CYS A 184 -20.28 -3.22 -8.87
C CYS A 184 -18.95 -3.03 -8.13
N LEU A 185 -18.93 -3.12 -6.80
CA LEU A 185 -17.74 -2.93 -5.99
C LEU A 185 -16.71 -4.05 -6.25
N ARG A 186 -15.53 -3.66 -6.71
CA ARG A 186 -14.42 -4.58 -7.02
C ARG A 186 -13.30 -4.54 -5.99
N GLY A 187 -13.05 -3.35 -5.44
CA GLY A 187 -12.00 -3.11 -4.45
C GLY A 187 -12.56 -2.61 -3.13
N LEU A 188 -12.27 -3.30 -2.04
CA LEU A 188 -12.52 -2.83 -0.68
C LEU A 188 -11.22 -2.90 0.13
N TYR A 189 -10.62 -1.73 0.39
CA TYR A 189 -9.35 -1.63 1.09
C TYR A 189 -9.52 -0.96 2.45
N LEU A 190 -9.27 -1.72 3.51
CA LEU A 190 -9.15 -1.24 4.88
C LEU A 190 -7.67 -1.28 5.29
N TYR A 191 -7.12 -0.16 5.72
CA TYR A 191 -5.74 -0.08 6.22
C TYR A 191 -5.72 0.72 7.52
N ASN A 192 -5.16 0.15 8.58
CA ASN A 192 -5.15 0.75 9.91
C ASN A 192 -6.56 1.24 10.34
N CYS A 193 -7.53 0.34 10.25
CA CYS A 193 -8.91 0.52 10.71
C CYS A 193 -9.23 -0.55 11.78
N PRO A 194 -8.55 -0.53 12.94
CA PRO A 194 -8.49 -1.65 13.87
C PRO A 194 -9.79 -1.99 14.59
N LYS A 195 -10.79 -1.10 14.55
CA LYS A 195 -12.11 -1.34 15.15
C LYS A 195 -13.21 -1.64 14.11
N LEU A 196 -12.93 -1.40 12.83
CA LEU A 196 -13.93 -1.52 11.77
C LEU A 196 -14.03 -2.96 11.28
N LYS A 197 -15.22 -3.54 11.47
CA LYS A 197 -15.59 -4.85 10.93
C LYS A 197 -16.10 -4.73 9.49
N LEU A 198 -15.78 -5.73 8.68
CA LEU A 198 -16.37 -5.90 7.36
C LEU A 198 -17.89 -6.10 7.49
N PRO A 199 -18.69 -5.63 6.52
CA PRO A 199 -20.11 -5.94 6.46
C PRO A 199 -20.34 -7.45 6.38
N ALA A 200 -21.46 -7.92 6.94
CA ALA A 200 -21.79 -9.36 7.00
C ALA A 200 -21.89 -10.03 5.62
N SER A 201 -22.19 -9.25 4.56
CA SER A 201 -22.23 -9.75 3.18
C SER A 201 -21.36 -8.88 2.29
N LEU A 202 -20.40 -9.52 1.64
CA LEU A 202 -19.54 -8.93 0.63
C LEU A 202 -20.05 -9.29 -0.77
N PRO A 203 -20.11 -8.35 -1.73
CA PRO A 203 -20.55 -8.65 -3.08
C PRO A 203 -19.55 -9.56 -3.81
N SER A 204 -20.05 -10.52 -4.57
CA SER A 204 -19.24 -11.51 -5.31
C SER A 204 -18.40 -10.93 -6.46
N SER A 205 -18.59 -9.64 -6.77
CA SER A 205 -17.82 -8.86 -7.74
C SER A 205 -16.48 -8.37 -7.19
N ILE A 206 -16.21 -8.52 -5.89
CA ILE A 206 -14.92 -8.17 -5.28
C ILE A 206 -13.81 -9.03 -5.89
N THR A 207 -12.79 -8.33 -6.40
CA THR A 207 -11.54 -8.92 -6.89
C THR A 207 -10.36 -8.53 -6.01
N ALA A 208 -10.47 -7.43 -5.26
CA ALA A 208 -9.43 -6.94 -4.38
C ALA A 208 -9.98 -6.60 -2.99
N LEU A 209 -9.41 -7.19 -1.93
CA LEU A 209 -9.88 -7.05 -0.56
C LEU A 209 -8.70 -6.87 0.41
N SER A 210 -8.87 -5.99 1.39
CA SER A 210 -8.01 -5.89 2.56
C SER A 210 -8.81 -6.19 3.83
N VAL A 211 -8.38 -7.19 4.58
CA VAL A 211 -8.93 -7.59 5.88
C VAL A 211 -7.91 -7.24 6.95
N GLY A 212 -8.33 -6.62 8.06
CA GLY A 212 -7.39 -6.23 9.10
C GLY A 212 -7.85 -6.42 10.54
N LYS A 213 -7.02 -6.03 11.52
CA LYS A 213 -7.19 -6.16 13.00
C LYS A 213 -8.61 -6.09 13.57
N GLY A 214 -9.49 -5.27 12.99
CA GLY A 214 -10.89 -5.17 13.41
C GLY A 214 -11.80 -6.34 12.99
N ASN A 215 -11.28 -7.27 12.19
CA ASN A 215 -12.03 -8.37 11.59
C ASN A 215 -11.66 -9.69 12.24
N ASP A 216 -12.56 -10.67 12.10
CA ASP A 216 -12.31 -12.02 12.57
C ASP A 216 -11.12 -12.64 11.82
N PRO A 217 -10.05 -13.03 12.53
CA PRO A 217 -8.90 -13.66 11.90
C PRO A 217 -9.20 -15.06 11.34
N SER A 218 -10.39 -15.63 11.60
CA SER A 218 -10.88 -16.85 10.95
C SER A 218 -11.04 -16.72 9.43
N LEU A 219 -11.11 -15.49 8.90
CA LEU A 219 -11.30 -15.19 7.47
C LEU A 219 -12.55 -15.81 6.82
N GLU A 220 -13.57 -16.22 7.59
CA GLU A 220 -14.82 -16.77 7.02
C GLU A 220 -15.48 -15.81 5.99
N SER A 221 -15.33 -14.50 6.21
CA SER A 221 -15.85 -13.47 5.29
C SER A 221 -15.32 -13.56 3.86
N VAL A 222 -14.18 -14.20 3.61
CA VAL A 222 -13.57 -14.31 2.27
C VAL A 222 -13.81 -15.67 1.61
N GLU A 223 -14.36 -16.65 2.33
CA GLU A 223 -14.49 -18.04 1.89
C GLU A 223 -15.21 -18.19 0.54
N ASN A 224 -16.22 -17.35 0.29
CA ASN A 224 -17.08 -17.39 -0.90
C ASN A 224 -16.64 -16.41 -2.01
N LEU A 225 -15.49 -15.73 -1.86
CA LEU A 225 -14.99 -14.74 -2.83
C LEU A 225 -14.14 -15.41 -3.91
N HIS A 226 -14.74 -16.29 -4.72
CA HIS A 226 -14.02 -17.07 -5.74
C HIS A 226 -13.37 -16.25 -6.87
N ASN A 227 -13.75 -14.97 -7.01
CA ASN A 227 -13.16 -14.04 -7.99
C ASN A 227 -12.01 -13.20 -7.42
N LEU A 228 -11.67 -13.38 -6.14
CA LEU A 228 -10.63 -12.60 -5.48
C LEU A 228 -9.28 -12.91 -6.12
N SER A 229 -8.65 -11.87 -6.68
CA SER A 229 -7.31 -11.91 -7.27
C SER A 229 -6.27 -11.27 -6.36
N ASP A 230 -6.68 -10.38 -5.46
CA ASP A 230 -5.79 -9.61 -4.61
C ASP A 230 -6.31 -9.62 -3.16
N LEU A 231 -5.58 -10.26 -2.25
CA LEU A 231 -5.90 -10.32 -0.82
C LEU A 231 -4.79 -9.69 -0.01
N ARG A 232 -5.15 -8.72 0.82
CA ARG A 232 -4.30 -8.13 1.85
C ARG A 232 -4.84 -8.50 3.24
N ILE A 233 -3.95 -8.95 4.11
CA ILE A 233 -4.21 -9.27 5.51
C ILE A 233 -3.32 -8.33 6.34
N THR A 234 -3.88 -7.63 7.33
CA THR A 234 -3.12 -6.65 8.12
C THR A 234 -3.47 -6.67 9.61
N GLY A 235 -2.48 -6.61 10.53
CA GLY A 235 -2.81 -6.42 11.95
C GLY A 235 -3.46 -7.63 12.62
N PHE A 236 -3.22 -8.85 12.12
CA PHE A 236 -3.73 -10.08 12.75
C PHE A 236 -2.82 -10.49 13.92
N ASP A 237 -2.82 -9.67 14.97
CA ASP A 237 -1.90 -9.77 16.11
C ASP A 237 -2.27 -10.87 17.11
N GLU A 238 -3.29 -11.69 16.84
CA GLU A 238 -3.74 -12.74 17.76
C GLU A 238 -3.50 -14.16 17.22
N VAL A 239 -3.11 -14.29 15.95
CA VAL A 239 -2.94 -15.61 15.31
C VAL A 239 -1.47 -15.93 15.10
N GLU A 240 -1.09 -17.15 15.47
CA GLU A 240 0.25 -17.69 15.18
C GLU A 240 0.36 -18.21 13.74
N THR A 241 -0.77 -18.54 13.11
CA THR A 241 -0.90 -19.02 11.73
C THR A 241 -2.19 -18.52 11.10
N LEU A 242 -2.16 -18.16 9.82
CA LEU A 242 -3.38 -17.81 9.07
C LEU A 242 -4.28 -19.04 8.85
N PRO A 243 -5.61 -18.87 8.74
CA PRO A 243 -6.53 -20.00 8.57
C PRO A 243 -6.41 -20.61 7.16
N GLU A 244 -6.26 -21.94 7.10
CA GLU A 244 -6.07 -22.66 5.82
C GLU A 244 -7.37 -22.73 4.99
N ALA A 245 -8.49 -23.11 5.60
CA ALA A 245 -9.71 -23.44 4.87
C ALA A 245 -10.26 -22.29 4.01
N PRO A 246 -10.39 -21.04 4.50
CA PRO A 246 -10.88 -19.94 3.67
C PRO A 246 -9.91 -19.58 2.53
N LEU A 247 -8.60 -19.68 2.78
CA LEU A 247 -7.58 -19.37 1.78
C LEU A 247 -7.56 -20.40 0.63
N ARG A 248 -7.80 -21.69 0.92
CA ARG A 248 -7.87 -22.74 -0.11
C ARG A 248 -8.95 -22.52 -1.16
N ASN A 249 -10.03 -21.80 -0.84
CA ASN A 249 -11.13 -21.54 -1.77
C ASN A 249 -10.83 -20.40 -2.76
N LEU A 250 -9.75 -19.64 -2.54
CA LEU A 250 -9.35 -18.49 -3.35
C LEU A 250 -8.53 -18.91 -4.59
N THR A 251 -9.10 -19.78 -5.41
CA THR A 251 -8.42 -20.40 -6.57
C THR A 251 -7.94 -19.41 -7.65
N ARG A 252 -8.42 -18.16 -7.65
CA ARG A 252 -8.02 -17.09 -8.58
C ARG A 252 -7.02 -16.10 -7.99
N LEU A 253 -6.57 -16.32 -6.77
CA LEU A 253 -5.70 -15.38 -6.06
C LEU A 253 -4.34 -15.25 -6.77
N GLN A 254 -3.99 -14.03 -7.17
CA GLN A 254 -2.73 -13.71 -7.86
C GLN A 254 -1.75 -12.97 -6.96
N VAL A 255 -2.27 -12.19 -6.01
CA VAL A 255 -1.49 -11.35 -5.10
C VAL A 255 -1.93 -11.62 -3.68
N LEU A 256 -1.00 -12.09 -2.85
CA LEU A 256 -1.19 -12.24 -1.41
C LEU A 256 -0.25 -11.27 -0.68
N GLN A 257 -0.82 -10.53 0.26
CA GLN A 257 -0.18 -9.44 0.99
C GLN A 257 -0.43 -9.61 2.48
N ILE A 258 0.62 -9.67 3.29
CA ILE A 258 0.55 -9.83 4.75
C ILE A 258 1.36 -8.71 5.38
N TYR A 259 0.71 -7.88 6.19
CA TYR A 259 1.32 -6.67 6.78
C TYR A 259 1.05 -6.63 8.28
N ASP A 260 2.00 -6.16 9.08
CA ASP A 260 1.76 -5.82 10.49
C ASP A 260 1.14 -6.98 11.29
N CYS A 261 1.56 -8.24 11.07
CA CYS A 261 1.01 -9.41 11.77
C CYS A 261 2.00 -9.93 12.81
N ASP A 262 2.10 -9.27 13.97
CA ASP A 262 3.24 -9.43 14.87
C ASP A 262 3.31 -10.77 15.61
N LYS A 263 2.17 -11.46 15.80
CA LYS A 263 2.16 -12.81 16.41
C LYS A 263 2.22 -13.94 15.39
N LEU A 264 2.18 -13.64 14.10
CA LEU A 264 2.23 -14.65 13.05
C LEU A 264 3.62 -15.30 13.02
N LYS A 265 3.71 -16.58 13.40
CA LYS A 265 4.98 -17.33 13.47
C LYS A 265 5.34 -18.01 12.16
N ARG A 266 4.35 -18.44 11.38
CA ARG A 266 4.53 -19.17 10.13
C ARG A 266 3.33 -18.99 9.20
N LEU A 267 3.57 -19.20 7.91
CA LEU A 267 2.50 -19.31 6.92
C LEU A 267 1.76 -20.66 7.04
N PRO A 268 0.52 -20.76 6.55
CA PRO A 268 -0.23 -22.01 6.51
C PRO A 268 0.49 -23.05 5.64
N THR A 269 0.42 -24.32 6.02
CA THR A 269 1.22 -25.38 5.38
C THR A 269 0.55 -25.99 4.16
N ASP A 270 -0.78 -25.98 4.12
CA ASP A 270 -1.56 -26.59 3.05
C ASP A 270 -2.34 -25.53 2.27
N LEU A 271 -1.63 -24.94 1.31
CA LEU A 271 -2.11 -23.94 0.35
C LEU A 271 -2.17 -24.51 -1.08
N GLU A 272 -2.50 -25.80 -1.25
CA GLU A 272 -2.44 -26.53 -2.54
C GLU A 272 -3.15 -25.81 -3.70
N ASN A 273 -4.24 -25.09 -3.40
CA ASN A 273 -5.05 -24.37 -4.38
C ASN A 273 -4.55 -22.96 -4.72
N LEU A 274 -3.53 -22.45 -4.03
CA LEU A 274 -2.96 -21.11 -4.28
C LEU A 274 -1.82 -21.13 -5.31
N SER A 275 -1.78 -22.14 -6.18
CA SER A 275 -0.81 -22.23 -7.28
C SER A 275 -0.93 -21.08 -8.29
N THR A 276 -1.99 -20.28 -8.24
CA THR A 276 -2.19 -19.07 -9.07
C THR A 276 -1.50 -17.83 -8.52
N VAL A 277 -1.02 -17.85 -7.27
CA VAL A 277 -0.33 -16.70 -6.65
C VAL A 277 0.98 -16.43 -7.37
N THR A 278 1.10 -15.21 -7.87
CA THR A 278 2.28 -14.72 -8.61
C THR A 278 3.10 -13.73 -7.81
N ARG A 279 2.51 -13.08 -6.80
CA ARG A 279 3.21 -12.13 -5.94
C ARG A 279 2.84 -12.36 -4.49
N LEU A 280 3.86 -12.48 -3.64
CA LEU A 280 3.73 -12.60 -2.20
C LEU A 280 4.55 -11.48 -1.55
N TYR A 281 3.88 -10.74 -0.69
CA TYR A 281 4.41 -9.58 0.02
C TYR A 281 4.19 -9.80 1.51
N ILE A 282 5.25 -9.76 2.30
CA ILE A 282 5.22 -9.93 3.75
C ILE A 282 6.01 -8.79 4.36
N PHE A 283 5.33 -7.93 5.12
CA PHE A 283 5.91 -6.70 5.66
C PHE A 283 5.61 -6.59 7.15
N ASN A 284 6.60 -6.17 7.94
CA ASN A 284 6.44 -5.85 9.36
C ASN A 284 5.72 -6.97 10.13
N CYS A 285 6.16 -8.22 9.97
CA CYS A 285 5.62 -9.37 10.70
C CYS A 285 6.66 -9.83 11.73
N GLY A 286 6.72 -9.15 12.87
CA GLY A 286 7.83 -9.27 13.83
C GLY A 286 8.03 -10.67 14.41
N GLY A 287 6.95 -11.43 14.59
CA GLY A 287 6.99 -12.80 15.13
C GLY A 287 7.22 -13.90 14.10
N LEU A 288 7.36 -13.57 12.81
CA LEU A 288 7.51 -14.58 11.76
C LEU A 288 8.87 -15.27 11.86
N GLU A 289 8.87 -16.56 12.20
CA GLU A 289 10.09 -17.34 12.43
C GLU A 289 10.60 -18.03 11.15
N SER A 290 9.69 -18.51 10.30
CA SER A 290 10.03 -19.26 9.08
C SER A 290 8.92 -19.22 8.01
N LEU A 291 9.33 -19.32 6.73
CA LEU A 291 8.44 -19.43 5.56
C LEU A 291 8.36 -20.86 4.97
N THR A 292 9.15 -21.81 5.48
CA THR A 292 9.50 -23.08 4.81
C THR A 292 8.30 -23.79 4.18
N GLU A 293 7.36 -24.35 4.94
CA GLU A 293 6.27 -25.14 4.33
C GLU A 293 5.24 -24.32 3.54
N GLY A 294 5.00 -23.05 3.90
CA GLY A 294 3.93 -22.26 3.29
C GLY A 294 4.20 -21.82 1.85
N LEU A 295 5.45 -21.84 1.40
CA LEU A 295 5.82 -21.49 0.02
C LEU A 295 5.73 -22.68 -0.95
N ARG A 296 5.69 -23.91 -0.45
CA ARG A 296 5.83 -25.15 -1.22
C ARG A 296 4.88 -25.24 -2.42
N ASN A 297 3.65 -24.77 -2.24
CA ASN A 297 2.59 -24.88 -3.25
C ASN A 297 2.48 -23.67 -4.19
N LEU A 298 3.26 -22.60 -3.94
CA LEU A 298 3.21 -21.35 -4.72
C LEU A 298 4.09 -21.43 -5.98
N THR A 299 3.90 -22.47 -6.79
CA THR A 299 4.78 -22.79 -7.94
C THR A 299 4.78 -21.74 -9.06
N SER A 300 3.73 -20.91 -9.14
CA SER A 300 3.66 -19.78 -10.09
C SER A 300 4.21 -18.46 -9.53
N LEU A 301 4.81 -18.47 -8.33
CA LEU A 301 5.30 -17.26 -7.69
C LEU A 301 6.42 -16.64 -8.52
N LYS A 302 6.22 -15.37 -8.90
CA LYS A 302 7.16 -14.57 -9.71
C LYS A 302 7.89 -13.52 -8.88
N ALA A 303 7.26 -13.03 -7.81
CA ALA A 303 7.84 -12.06 -6.90
C ALA A 303 7.58 -12.46 -5.45
N LEU A 304 8.63 -12.50 -4.65
CA LEU A 304 8.59 -12.64 -3.19
C LEU A 304 9.29 -11.45 -2.57
N VAL A 305 8.59 -10.70 -1.72
CA VAL A 305 9.14 -9.60 -0.95
C VAL A 305 8.88 -9.85 0.52
N VAL A 306 9.95 -9.83 1.31
CA VAL A 306 9.92 -9.98 2.76
C VAL A 306 10.69 -8.82 3.38
N ASP A 307 10.00 -7.99 4.15
CA ASP A 307 10.58 -6.80 4.76
C ASP A 307 10.16 -6.68 6.23
N ASP A 308 11.10 -6.23 7.07
CA ASP A 308 10.86 -5.93 8.48
C ASP A 308 10.31 -7.13 9.30
N CYS A 309 10.80 -8.34 9.02
CA CYS A 309 10.46 -9.55 9.77
C CYS A 309 11.56 -9.87 10.81
N GLN A 310 11.39 -9.34 12.02
CA GLN A 310 12.44 -9.30 13.04
C GLN A 310 12.89 -10.68 13.55
N SER A 311 11.97 -11.64 13.70
CA SER A 311 12.27 -13.00 14.19
C SER A 311 12.57 -14.03 13.09
N LEU A 312 12.66 -13.60 11.83
CA LEU A 312 12.76 -14.50 10.69
C LEU A 312 14.16 -15.09 10.61
N LYS A 313 14.29 -16.40 10.88
CA LYS A 313 15.57 -17.11 10.94
C LYS A 313 15.92 -17.82 9.63
N SER A 314 14.91 -18.30 8.91
CA SER A 314 15.07 -19.05 7.67
C SER A 314 13.94 -18.77 6.68
N LEU A 315 14.26 -18.73 5.38
CA LEU A 315 13.25 -18.68 4.32
C LEU A 315 12.76 -20.07 3.91
N SER A 316 13.68 -21.04 3.80
CA SER A 316 13.31 -22.44 3.64
C SER A 316 14.49 -23.38 3.87
N GLU A 317 14.25 -24.55 4.46
CA GLU A 317 15.20 -25.67 4.42
C GLU A 317 15.11 -26.49 3.11
N SER A 318 14.00 -26.41 2.37
CA SER A 318 13.82 -27.15 1.08
C SER A 318 12.74 -26.61 0.13
N SER A 319 11.83 -25.75 0.59
CA SER A 319 10.63 -25.39 -0.19
C SER A 319 10.85 -24.44 -1.36
N LEU A 320 11.96 -23.70 -1.37
CA LEU A 320 12.34 -22.87 -2.52
C LEU A 320 12.62 -23.71 -3.78
N GLN A 321 12.88 -25.02 -3.64
CA GLN A 321 13.08 -25.93 -4.79
C GLN A 321 11.90 -25.92 -5.78
N HIS A 322 10.70 -25.56 -5.31
CA HIS A 322 9.49 -25.52 -6.11
C HIS A 322 9.26 -24.17 -6.81
N LEU A 323 9.95 -23.10 -6.37
CA LEU A 323 9.75 -21.72 -6.86
C LEU A 323 10.57 -21.43 -8.13
N THR A 324 10.52 -22.33 -9.10
CA THR A 324 11.29 -22.24 -10.35
C THR A 324 10.88 -21.07 -11.25
N ALA A 325 9.71 -20.47 -11.03
CA ALA A 325 9.19 -19.30 -11.73
C ALA A 325 9.57 -17.96 -11.08
N LEU A 326 10.25 -17.97 -9.93
CA LEU A 326 10.58 -16.78 -9.17
C LEU A 326 11.58 -15.92 -9.95
N GLY A 327 11.12 -14.74 -10.38
CA GLY A 327 11.94 -13.75 -11.10
C GLY A 327 12.47 -12.65 -10.20
N LYS A 328 11.80 -12.39 -9.08
CA LYS A 328 12.17 -11.32 -8.15
C LYS A 328 12.13 -11.80 -6.70
N LEU A 329 13.22 -11.56 -5.97
CA LEU A 329 13.32 -11.82 -4.53
C LEU A 329 13.89 -10.59 -3.83
N GLU A 330 13.13 -10.02 -2.90
CA GLU A 330 13.57 -8.92 -2.05
C GLU A 330 13.48 -9.34 -0.58
N ILE A 331 14.59 -9.19 0.14
CA ILE A 331 14.67 -9.49 1.57
C ILE A 331 15.32 -8.30 2.27
N LEU A 332 14.53 -7.58 3.04
CA LEU A 332 14.91 -6.32 3.66
C LEU A 332 14.68 -6.40 5.17
N ASN A 333 15.57 -5.81 5.97
CA ASN A 333 15.36 -5.57 7.40
C ASN A 333 14.93 -6.83 8.19
N CYS A 334 15.57 -7.97 7.91
CA CYS A 334 15.38 -9.24 8.64
C CYS A 334 16.65 -9.60 9.42
N PRO A 335 16.84 -9.07 10.65
CA PRO A 335 18.12 -9.14 11.36
C PRO A 335 18.54 -10.53 11.84
N GLU A 336 17.60 -11.44 12.10
CA GLU A 336 17.88 -12.82 12.52
C GLU A 336 18.09 -13.79 11.35
N LEU A 337 17.90 -13.34 10.10
CA LEU A 337 17.90 -14.23 8.95
C LEU A 337 19.31 -14.73 8.61
N GLU A 338 19.51 -16.04 8.71
CA GLU A 338 20.72 -16.71 8.26
C GLU A 338 20.63 -17.00 6.75
N VAL A 339 20.99 -16.03 5.91
CA VAL A 339 20.88 -16.13 4.43
C VAL A 339 21.63 -17.33 3.86
N MET A 340 22.71 -17.78 4.51
CA MET A 340 23.49 -18.96 4.09
C MET A 340 22.72 -20.28 4.18
N SER A 341 21.60 -20.32 4.92
CA SER A 341 20.71 -21.49 5.00
C SER A 341 19.73 -21.59 3.83
N VAL A 342 19.66 -20.55 2.98
CA VAL A 342 18.69 -20.46 1.90
C VAL A 342 19.25 -21.16 0.66
N ASP A 343 18.49 -22.14 0.14
CA ASP A 343 18.85 -22.84 -1.09
C ASP A 343 18.43 -22.04 -2.33
N PHE A 344 19.38 -21.34 -2.94
CA PHE A 344 19.19 -20.59 -4.18
C PHE A 344 19.37 -21.44 -5.45
N GLN A 345 19.81 -22.70 -5.33
CA GLN A 345 20.24 -23.51 -6.48
C GLN A 345 19.12 -23.73 -7.50
N HIS A 346 17.87 -23.75 -7.02
CA HIS A 346 16.68 -24.00 -7.82
C HIS A 346 16.01 -22.73 -8.39
N LEU A 347 16.47 -21.53 -8.01
CA LEU A 347 15.92 -20.25 -8.45
C LEU A 347 16.46 -19.84 -9.84
N ILE A 348 16.31 -20.73 -10.81
CA ILE A 348 16.88 -20.59 -12.16
C ILE A 348 16.29 -19.44 -13.00
N SER A 349 15.09 -18.96 -12.62
CA SER A 349 14.41 -17.85 -13.29
C SER A 349 14.68 -16.50 -12.66
N LEU A 350 15.49 -16.43 -11.59
CA LEU A 350 15.71 -15.20 -10.83
C LEU A 350 16.40 -14.15 -11.70
N GLU A 351 15.77 -12.98 -11.80
CA GLU A 351 16.21 -11.81 -12.59
C GLU A 351 16.61 -10.64 -11.67
N GLU A 352 15.94 -10.49 -10.53
CA GLU A 352 16.20 -9.43 -9.55
C GLU A 352 16.36 -10.02 -8.14
N LEU A 353 17.48 -9.70 -7.48
CA LEU A 353 17.74 -10.03 -6.08
C LEU A 353 18.11 -8.76 -5.30
N GLU A 354 17.31 -8.40 -4.30
CA GLU A 354 17.60 -7.31 -3.37
C GLU A 354 17.77 -7.85 -1.95
N LEU A 355 18.90 -7.53 -1.32
CA LEU A 355 19.25 -7.91 0.05
C LEU A 355 19.60 -6.65 0.84
N GLY A 356 18.81 -6.31 1.86
CA GLY A 356 18.94 -5.03 2.55
C GLY A 356 18.87 -5.14 4.06
N TRP A 357 19.69 -4.37 4.78
CA TRP A 357 19.68 -4.31 6.25
C TRP A 357 19.80 -5.70 6.90
N LEU A 358 20.62 -6.58 6.33
CA LEU A 358 20.87 -7.95 6.84
C LEU A 358 22.22 -8.02 7.57
N PRO A 359 22.26 -7.96 8.91
CA PRO A 359 23.49 -7.96 9.69
C PRO A 359 24.17 -9.34 9.72
N GLN A 360 23.46 -10.46 9.53
CA GLN A 360 24.07 -11.79 9.49
C GLN A 360 24.72 -12.12 8.13
N LEU A 361 24.49 -11.31 7.10
CA LEU A 361 25.06 -11.51 5.78
C LEU A 361 26.56 -11.17 5.78
N THR A 362 27.41 -12.20 5.86
CA THR A 362 28.87 -12.07 5.85
C THR A 362 29.50 -12.32 4.48
N SER A 363 28.85 -13.16 3.68
CA SER A 363 29.15 -13.47 2.27
C SER A 363 27.86 -13.76 1.53
N LEU A 364 27.87 -13.70 0.20
CA LEU A 364 26.76 -14.19 -0.62
C LEU A 364 26.81 -15.73 -0.72
N PRO A 365 25.67 -16.43 -0.65
CA PRO A 365 25.59 -17.87 -0.91
C PRO A 365 26.16 -18.26 -2.28
N GLU A 366 26.93 -19.35 -2.31
CA GLU A 366 27.54 -19.87 -3.55
C GLU A 366 26.49 -20.34 -4.56
N GLU A 367 25.33 -20.75 -4.06
CA GLU A 367 24.20 -21.27 -4.82
C GLU A 367 23.61 -20.21 -5.77
N ILE A 368 23.81 -18.91 -5.48
CA ILE A 368 23.33 -17.80 -6.34
C ILE A 368 24.00 -17.83 -7.72
N LYS A 369 25.20 -18.41 -7.87
CA LYS A 369 25.86 -18.55 -9.19
C LYS A 369 25.04 -19.36 -10.20
N HIS A 370 24.07 -20.16 -9.72
CA HIS A 370 23.17 -20.93 -10.58
C HIS A 370 22.05 -20.07 -11.20
N ALA A 371 21.79 -18.87 -10.66
CA ALA A 371 20.82 -17.91 -11.18
C ALA A 371 21.34 -17.20 -12.45
N ARG A 372 21.44 -17.94 -13.56
CA ARG A 372 22.01 -17.45 -14.83
C ARG A 372 21.20 -16.33 -15.51
N ARG A 373 19.98 -16.06 -15.05
CA ARG A 373 19.13 -14.98 -15.53
C ARG A 373 19.23 -13.71 -14.68
N LEU A 374 20.04 -13.71 -13.61
CA LEU A 374 20.13 -12.58 -12.70
C LEU A 374 20.66 -11.34 -13.44
N GLN A 375 19.83 -10.32 -13.54
CA GLN A 375 20.10 -9.04 -14.20
C GLN A 375 20.47 -7.95 -13.21
N THR A 376 19.79 -7.93 -12.07
CA THR A 376 19.98 -6.93 -11.02
C THR A 376 20.28 -7.63 -9.71
N LEU A 377 21.43 -7.30 -9.13
CA LEU A 377 21.77 -7.61 -7.74
C LEU A 377 21.92 -6.30 -6.97
N ASP A 378 21.15 -6.14 -5.91
CA ASP A 378 21.18 -4.97 -5.05
C ASP A 378 21.42 -5.36 -3.60
N ILE A 379 22.45 -4.81 -3.00
CA ILE A 379 22.83 -5.10 -1.62
C ILE A 379 22.95 -3.79 -0.86
N ARG A 380 22.11 -3.57 0.15
CA ARG A 380 22.05 -2.31 0.88
C ARG A 380 22.24 -2.51 2.38
N VAL A 381 23.09 -1.69 2.99
CA VAL A 381 23.22 -1.62 4.46
C VAL A 381 23.57 -2.98 5.13
N CYS A 382 24.20 -3.91 4.40
CA CYS A 382 24.70 -5.18 4.92
C CYS A 382 26.10 -4.99 5.53
N ARG A 383 26.14 -4.54 6.79
CA ARG A 383 27.37 -4.04 7.44
C ARG A 383 28.45 -5.10 7.67
N ASN A 384 28.08 -6.38 7.72
CA ASN A 384 29.04 -7.48 7.93
C ASN A 384 29.50 -8.15 6.63
N LEU A 385 28.97 -7.75 5.47
CA LEU A 385 29.38 -8.27 4.18
C LEU A 385 30.74 -7.69 3.81
N ARG A 386 31.79 -8.50 3.88
CA ARG A 386 33.17 -8.04 3.67
C ARG A 386 33.67 -8.25 2.24
N ASN A 387 33.14 -9.25 1.54
CA ASN A 387 33.61 -9.63 0.23
C ASN A 387 32.45 -9.99 -0.70
N LEU A 388 32.62 -9.67 -1.98
CA LEU A 388 31.82 -10.20 -3.07
C LEU A 388 32.55 -11.37 -3.72
N PRO A 389 31.87 -12.46 -4.05
CA PRO A 389 32.47 -13.64 -4.68
C PRO A 389 32.77 -13.41 -6.17
N GLU A 390 33.82 -14.07 -6.68
CA GLU A 390 34.28 -13.89 -8.07
C GLU A 390 33.28 -14.37 -9.12
N TRP A 391 32.42 -15.34 -8.79
CA TRP A 391 31.41 -15.87 -9.71
C TRP A 391 30.38 -14.83 -10.17
N LEU A 392 30.23 -13.69 -9.48
CA LEU A 392 29.38 -12.60 -9.96
C LEU A 392 29.88 -12.02 -11.30
N LEU A 393 31.18 -12.10 -11.56
CA LEU A 393 31.81 -11.70 -12.82
C LEU A 393 31.48 -12.67 -13.96
N GLU A 394 31.15 -13.91 -13.61
CA GLU A 394 30.83 -14.99 -14.54
C GLU A 394 29.34 -15.07 -14.85
N LEU A 395 28.49 -14.28 -14.17
CA LEU A 395 27.06 -14.25 -14.43
C LEU A 395 26.78 -13.60 -15.79
N PRO A 396 26.20 -14.33 -16.76
CA PRO A 396 26.12 -13.88 -18.14
C PRO A 396 25.07 -12.78 -18.37
N ALA A 397 24.10 -12.65 -17.46
CA ALA A 397 22.97 -11.72 -17.59
C ALA A 397 23.08 -10.49 -16.69
N LEU A 398 24.09 -10.42 -15.81
CA LEU A 398 24.17 -9.37 -14.80
C LEU A 398 24.52 -8.02 -15.45
N THR A 399 23.61 -7.05 -15.31
CA THR A 399 23.74 -5.70 -15.90
C THR A 399 23.79 -4.60 -14.85
N SER A 400 23.29 -4.87 -13.65
CA SER A 400 23.21 -3.91 -12.55
C SER A 400 23.67 -4.59 -11.26
N LEU A 401 24.70 -4.02 -10.63
CA LEU A 401 25.16 -4.43 -9.30
C LEU A 401 25.21 -3.19 -8.42
N ARG A 402 24.26 -3.03 -7.50
CA ARG A 402 24.29 -1.93 -6.54
C ARG A 402 24.75 -2.44 -5.19
N VAL A 403 25.75 -1.76 -4.60
CA VAL A 403 26.21 -2.07 -3.24
C VAL A 403 26.31 -0.79 -2.44
N LEU A 404 25.33 -0.57 -1.57
CA LEU A 404 25.16 0.70 -0.87
C LEU A 404 25.38 0.50 0.64
N GLN A 405 26.15 1.40 1.26
CA GLN A 405 26.33 1.45 2.72
C GLN A 405 26.71 0.11 3.38
N CYS A 406 27.44 -0.75 2.68
CA CYS A 406 28.00 -2.03 3.19
C CYS A 406 29.39 -1.82 3.84
N HIS A 407 30.04 -2.91 4.30
CA HIS A 407 31.33 -2.80 5.02
C HIS A 407 32.39 -2.00 4.22
N PRO A 408 33.20 -1.13 4.87
CA PRO A 408 34.20 -0.31 4.18
C PRO A 408 35.26 -1.12 3.39
N GLU A 409 35.60 -2.33 3.83
CA GLU A 409 36.56 -3.18 3.10
C GLU A 409 36.05 -3.59 1.72
N LEU A 410 34.73 -3.73 1.57
CA LEU A 410 34.10 -4.08 0.30
C LEU A 410 34.23 -2.93 -0.72
N HIS A 411 34.28 -1.68 -0.25
CA HIS A 411 34.45 -0.50 -1.12
C HIS A 411 35.80 -0.51 -1.84
N ARG A 412 36.90 -0.88 -1.15
CA ARG A 412 38.22 -0.97 -1.78
C ARG A 412 38.26 -2.03 -2.89
N ARG A 413 37.52 -3.13 -2.72
CA ARG A 413 37.47 -4.22 -3.70
C ARG A 413 36.51 -3.92 -4.85
N CYS A 414 35.42 -3.18 -4.62
CA CYS A 414 34.51 -2.76 -5.68
C CYS A 414 35.14 -1.77 -6.68
N GLU A 415 36.20 -1.04 -6.30
CA GLU A 415 36.96 -0.22 -7.27
C GLU A 415 37.57 -1.05 -8.40
N ASP A 416 37.95 -2.30 -8.12
CA ASP A 416 38.42 -3.23 -9.15
C ASP A 416 37.27 -3.67 -10.09
N TRP A 417 36.03 -3.64 -9.61
CA TRP A 417 34.83 -4.06 -10.36
C TRP A 417 34.29 -2.94 -11.26
N ASN A 418 34.55 -1.67 -10.92
CA ASN A 418 34.27 -0.52 -11.78
C ASN A 418 35.00 -0.55 -13.13
N ARG A 419 36.02 -1.40 -13.27
CA ARG A 419 36.75 -1.59 -14.53
C ARG A 419 36.04 -2.55 -15.51
N ILE A 420 34.93 -3.15 -15.10
CA ILE A 420 34.14 -4.07 -15.93
C ILE A 420 33.13 -3.25 -16.75
N PRO A 421 33.21 -3.24 -18.09
CA PRO A 421 32.48 -2.29 -18.95
C PRO A 421 30.94 -2.34 -18.87
N LEU A 422 30.36 -3.39 -18.29
CA LEU A 422 28.93 -3.68 -18.28
C LEU A 422 28.28 -3.56 -16.90
N LEU A 423 29.05 -3.31 -15.85
CA LEU A 423 28.56 -3.29 -14.47
C LEU A 423 28.41 -1.83 -14.00
N ARG A 424 27.18 -1.37 -13.76
CA ARG A 424 26.96 -0.12 -13.02
C ARG A 424 27.04 -0.39 -11.53
N VAL A 425 28.20 -0.15 -10.94
CA VAL A 425 28.37 -0.15 -9.48
C VAL A 425 28.05 1.23 -8.94
N GLU A 426 26.87 1.40 -8.36
CA GLU A 426 26.54 2.58 -7.57
C GLU A 426 26.96 2.32 -6.12
N ASN A 427 28.08 2.92 -5.70
CA ASN A 427 28.51 2.99 -4.31
C ASN A 427 28.24 4.40 -3.78
N ARG A 428 27.26 4.55 -2.89
CA ARG A 428 27.12 5.76 -2.07
C ARG A 428 27.38 5.41 -0.61
N VAL A 429 28.45 5.97 -0.07
CA VAL A 429 28.64 6.14 1.38
C VAL A 429 28.14 7.54 1.69
N GLU A 430 26.97 7.64 2.33
CA GLU A 430 26.65 8.88 3.03
C GLU A 430 27.46 8.84 4.33
N LEU A 431 28.42 9.77 4.44
CA LEU A 431 29.34 9.93 5.57
C LEU A 431 28.64 10.44 6.82
#